data_AF-A0A149V008-F1
#
_entry.id   AF-A0A149V008-F1
#
_cell.length_a   1.000
_cell.length_b   1.000
_cell.length_c   1.000
_cell.angle_alpha   90.00
_cell.angle_beta   90.00
_cell.angle_gamma   90.00
#
_symmetry.space_group_name_H-M   'P 1'
#
loop_
_entity.id
_entity.type
_entity.pdbx_description
1 polymer ?
#
loop_
_entity_poly.entity_id
_entity_poly.type
_entity_poly.pdbx_seq_one_letter_code
_entity_poly.pdbx_strand_id
1 'polypeptide(L)'
;LTTRRRTIDDASWLKLTWASFNIEPDDLSPDCFYPFALLQAIAVVWTHAGLRSNEIARLRVGCTREQSEDVVDQSGNVVPAGQVCWLDVPEGKTSVAYTKPVGHAVHKYITAWMKKRASPRKHLDRRTGEHVHFLFQLRNRPIAKEVLNQTVIPLLCKKAGIPIEDSKGRITSHRGRASAVSMLASVPQGMTIFDLAKWCGHTSVQSTMSYVRSKPTQLASAFAKADQAARMIEIVIDKEVIAAGATKDGAPWKYYDLGDSYCSNAFWSTCPHRMACARCYFNIPKPSAKGVVLAAQQAANRLLEEVWLSPEERDAVSGDVEALEGMLNKLRDKPALDGRTPGEISATCGSQVSSPFTESE
;
A
#
# COMPACT_ATOMS: atom_id res chain seq x y z
N LEU A 1 24.71 -14.97 4.16
CA LEU A 1 24.09 -15.00 2.81
C LEU A 1 22.94 -16.00 2.83
N THR A 2 21.72 -15.55 3.13
CA THR A 2 20.53 -16.41 3.13
C THR A 2 20.28 -16.95 1.72
N THR A 3 20.16 -18.27 1.59
CA THR A 3 19.89 -18.95 0.32
C THR A 3 18.60 -18.41 -0.29
N ARG A 4 18.74 -17.55 -1.32
CA ARG A 4 17.63 -16.92 -2.03
C ARG A 4 16.70 -17.99 -2.61
N ARG A 5 15.40 -17.84 -2.42
CA ARG A 5 14.40 -18.69 -3.09
C ARG A 5 14.45 -18.38 -4.59
N ARG A 6 14.69 -19.41 -5.41
CA ARG A 6 14.81 -19.26 -6.88
C ARG A 6 13.44 -18.97 -7.49
N THR A 7 13.17 -17.73 -7.86
CA THR A 7 11.97 -17.36 -8.65
C THR A 7 12.05 -17.96 -10.06
N ILE A 8 10.91 -18.16 -10.70
CA ILE A 8 10.81 -18.37 -12.16
C ILE A 8 11.19 -17.06 -12.86
N ASP A 9 11.76 -17.15 -14.06
CA ASP A 9 12.02 -15.98 -14.89
C ASP A 9 10.74 -15.19 -15.18
N ASP A 10 10.81 -13.86 -15.10
CA ASP A 10 9.63 -12.99 -15.09
C ASP A 10 8.78 -13.18 -16.36
N ALA A 11 9.43 -13.32 -17.53
CA ALA A 11 8.75 -13.58 -18.80
C ALA A 11 8.04 -14.95 -18.81
N SER A 12 8.70 -15.99 -18.28
CA SER A 12 8.11 -17.33 -18.17
C SER A 12 6.95 -17.35 -17.16
N TRP A 13 7.09 -16.62 -16.04
CA TRP A 13 6.02 -16.50 -15.05
C TRP A 13 4.78 -15.79 -15.62
N LEU A 14 4.96 -14.69 -16.34
CA LEU A 14 3.86 -13.97 -16.99
C LEU A 14 3.12 -14.87 -17.99
N LYS A 15 3.87 -15.64 -18.78
CA LYS A 15 3.33 -16.64 -19.71
C LYS A 15 2.53 -17.74 -19.00
N LEU A 16 3.00 -18.23 -17.85
CA LEU A 16 2.28 -19.22 -17.03
C LEU A 16 1.00 -18.64 -16.40
N THR A 17 1.04 -17.40 -15.93
CA THR A 17 -0.13 -16.68 -15.42
C THR A 17 -1.17 -16.46 -16.52
N TRP A 18 -0.75 -16.09 -17.73
CA TRP A 18 -1.64 -16.04 -18.89
C TRP A 18 -2.22 -17.43 -19.21
N ALA A 19 -1.39 -18.46 -19.25
CA ALA A 19 -1.83 -19.81 -19.58
C ALA A 19 -2.85 -20.36 -18.57
N SER A 20 -2.77 -20.00 -17.30
CA SER A 20 -3.72 -20.50 -16.28
C SER A 20 -5.17 -20.11 -16.58
N PHE A 21 -5.40 -18.96 -17.21
CA PHE A 21 -6.72 -18.52 -17.68
C PHE A 21 -7.10 -19.05 -19.05
N ASN A 22 -6.11 -19.34 -19.90
CA ASN A 22 -6.32 -19.59 -21.33
C ASN A 22 -6.18 -21.06 -21.73
N ILE A 23 -5.87 -21.98 -20.82
CA ILE A 23 -5.99 -23.42 -21.13
C ILE A 23 -7.41 -23.76 -21.55
N GLU A 24 -7.52 -24.68 -22.50
CA GLU A 24 -8.75 -25.17 -23.10
C GLU A 24 -8.83 -26.70 -22.93
N PRO A 25 -10.01 -27.31 -23.10
CA PRO A 25 -10.16 -28.76 -23.02
C PRO A 25 -9.20 -29.53 -23.95
N ASP A 26 -8.94 -29.00 -25.14
CA ASP A 26 -8.08 -29.63 -26.16
C ASP A 26 -6.58 -29.59 -25.80
N ASP A 27 -6.18 -28.79 -24.81
CA ASP A 27 -4.80 -28.77 -24.32
C ASP A 27 -4.46 -30.02 -23.48
N LEU A 28 -5.48 -30.69 -22.93
CA LEU A 28 -5.32 -31.88 -22.12
C LEU A 28 -4.90 -33.07 -23.00
N SER A 29 -3.99 -33.90 -22.48
CA SER A 29 -3.69 -35.19 -23.10
C SER A 29 -4.96 -36.05 -23.13
N PRO A 30 -5.20 -36.86 -24.18
CA PRO A 30 -6.27 -37.87 -24.19
C PRO A 30 -6.24 -38.79 -22.97
N ASP A 31 -5.04 -39.05 -22.42
CA ASP A 31 -4.84 -39.89 -21.22
C ASP A 31 -5.04 -39.12 -19.90
N CYS A 32 -5.47 -37.85 -19.94
CA CYS A 32 -5.65 -37.04 -18.75
C CYS A 32 -6.91 -37.45 -17.98
N PHE A 33 -6.71 -38.14 -16.86
CA PHE A 33 -7.79 -38.56 -15.97
C PHE A 33 -8.48 -37.41 -15.21
N TYR A 34 -7.89 -36.22 -15.17
CA TYR A 34 -8.43 -35.08 -14.44
C TYR A 34 -9.40 -34.26 -15.29
N PRO A 35 -10.59 -33.88 -14.74
CA PRO A 35 -11.49 -32.97 -15.43
C PRO A 35 -10.83 -31.62 -15.70
N PHE A 36 -11.08 -31.05 -16.88
CA PHE A 36 -10.57 -29.73 -17.27
C PHE A 36 -10.81 -28.64 -16.22
N ALA A 37 -12.04 -28.49 -15.72
CA ALA A 37 -12.38 -27.47 -14.74
C ALA A 37 -11.62 -27.61 -13.41
N LEU A 38 -11.27 -28.84 -13.02
CA LEU A 38 -10.44 -29.09 -11.83
C LEU A 38 -9.02 -28.59 -12.07
N LEU A 39 -8.41 -28.94 -13.21
CA LEU A 39 -7.04 -28.50 -13.52
C LEU A 39 -6.95 -26.98 -13.68
N GLN A 40 -7.95 -26.36 -14.32
CA GLN A 40 -8.02 -24.91 -14.48
C GLN A 40 -8.15 -24.18 -13.13
N ALA A 41 -9.02 -24.67 -12.24
CA ALA A 41 -9.12 -24.11 -10.89
C ALA A 41 -7.81 -24.23 -10.10
N ILE A 42 -7.12 -25.38 -10.18
CA ILE A 42 -5.81 -25.55 -9.52
C ILE A 42 -4.76 -24.62 -10.12
N ALA A 43 -4.73 -24.47 -11.45
CA ALA A 43 -3.79 -23.59 -12.16
C ALA A 43 -3.96 -22.13 -11.72
N VAL A 44 -5.20 -21.64 -11.67
CA VAL A 44 -5.52 -20.28 -11.24
C VAL A 44 -5.18 -20.07 -9.77
N VAL A 45 -5.54 -21.00 -8.89
CA VAL A 45 -5.18 -20.91 -7.46
C VAL A 45 -3.65 -20.88 -7.28
N TRP A 46 -2.91 -21.71 -8.01
CA TRP A 46 -1.46 -21.74 -7.90
C TRP A 46 -0.79 -20.44 -8.37
N THR A 47 -1.25 -19.87 -9.47
CA THR A 47 -0.66 -18.65 -10.07
C THR A 47 -1.08 -17.36 -9.37
N HIS A 48 -2.30 -17.31 -8.79
CA HIS A 48 -2.86 -16.07 -8.23
C HIS A 48 -2.97 -16.04 -6.70
N ALA A 49 -2.85 -17.18 -6.00
CA ALA A 49 -3.00 -17.23 -4.54
C ALA A 49 -1.70 -17.51 -3.79
N GLY A 50 -0.56 -17.76 -4.46
CA GLY A 50 0.76 -17.90 -3.79
C GLY A 50 0.81 -18.97 -2.68
N LEU A 51 -0.05 -19.99 -2.77
CA LEU A 51 -0.15 -21.07 -1.79
C LEU A 51 0.91 -22.15 -2.01
N ARG A 52 1.29 -22.86 -0.95
CA ARG A 52 2.08 -24.10 -1.06
C ARG A 52 1.24 -25.22 -1.64
N SER A 53 1.86 -26.20 -2.29
CA SER A 53 1.14 -27.35 -2.86
C SER A 53 0.27 -28.11 -1.84
N ASN A 54 0.74 -28.24 -0.60
CA ASN A 54 -0.03 -28.87 0.46
C ASN A 54 -1.17 -27.99 0.99
N GLU A 55 -1.05 -26.66 0.92
CA GLU A 55 -2.14 -25.73 1.26
C GLU A 55 -3.23 -25.82 0.19
N ILE A 56 -2.86 -25.83 -1.09
CA ILE A 56 -3.79 -25.99 -2.23
C ILE A 56 -4.57 -27.31 -2.13
N ALA A 57 -3.86 -28.42 -1.91
CA ALA A 57 -4.49 -29.74 -1.78
C ALA A 57 -5.44 -29.86 -0.57
N ARG A 58 -5.28 -28.98 0.44
CA ARG A 58 -6.07 -28.96 1.68
C ARG A 58 -7.10 -27.84 1.75
N LEU A 59 -7.26 -27.03 0.70
CA LEU A 59 -8.36 -26.06 0.63
C LEU A 59 -9.69 -26.79 0.86
N ARG A 60 -10.57 -26.18 1.65
CA ARG A 60 -11.89 -26.74 2.01
C ARG A 60 -12.97 -26.19 1.09
N VAL A 61 -14.10 -26.89 0.99
CA VAL A 61 -15.31 -26.33 0.38
C VAL A 61 -15.71 -25.07 1.13
N GLY A 62 -16.10 -24.03 0.40
CA GLY A 62 -16.45 -22.74 0.99
C GLY A 62 -15.24 -21.87 1.39
N CYS A 63 -14.02 -22.25 1.00
CA CYS A 63 -12.82 -21.46 1.31
C CYS A 63 -12.75 -20.09 0.62
N THR A 64 -13.70 -19.75 -0.26
CA THR A 64 -13.74 -18.42 -0.89
C THR A 64 -15.06 -17.73 -0.60
N ARG A 65 -14.99 -16.44 -0.28
CA ARG A 65 -16.14 -15.53 -0.18
C ARG A 65 -15.94 -14.34 -1.11
N GLU A 66 -16.97 -13.96 -1.85
CA GLU A 66 -16.93 -12.75 -2.67
C GLU A 66 -16.88 -11.51 -1.78
N GLN A 67 -16.25 -10.45 -2.30
CA GLN A 67 -16.36 -9.12 -1.73
C GLN A 67 -17.69 -8.50 -2.20
N SER A 68 -18.70 -8.49 -1.33
CA SER A 68 -20.02 -7.93 -1.62
C SER A 68 -20.10 -6.41 -1.51
N GLU A 69 -19.18 -5.80 -0.77
CA GLU A 69 -19.18 -4.37 -0.45
C GLU A 69 -17.83 -3.74 -0.79
N ASP A 70 -17.84 -2.43 -1.07
CA ASP A 70 -16.62 -1.65 -1.26
C ASP A 70 -15.77 -1.70 0.00
N VAL A 71 -14.45 -1.89 -0.17
CA VAL A 71 -13.50 -1.81 0.93
C VAL A 71 -12.81 -0.46 0.84
N VAL A 72 -12.99 0.36 1.88
CA VAL A 72 -12.36 1.68 2.01
C VAL A 72 -11.22 1.57 3.01
N ASP A 73 -10.01 1.93 2.60
CA ASP A 73 -8.86 1.97 3.50
C ASP A 73 -8.79 3.29 4.32
N GLN A 74 -7.84 3.36 5.26
CA GLN A 74 -7.66 4.54 6.11
C GLN A 74 -7.26 5.82 5.35
N SER A 75 -6.76 5.67 4.12
CA SER A 75 -6.38 6.78 3.24
C SER A 75 -7.51 7.19 2.31
N GLY A 76 -8.68 6.56 2.40
CA GLY A 76 -9.84 6.80 1.53
C GLY A 76 -9.76 6.10 0.19
N ASN A 77 -8.80 5.20 -0.04
CA ASN A 77 -8.77 4.41 -1.27
C ASN A 77 -9.90 3.39 -1.24
N VAL A 78 -10.64 3.31 -2.34
CA VAL A 78 -11.77 2.40 -2.50
C VAL A 78 -11.36 1.23 -3.39
N VAL A 79 -11.56 0.02 -2.89
CA VAL A 79 -11.55 -1.22 -3.68
C VAL A 79 -13.01 -1.60 -3.95
N PRO A 80 -13.51 -1.41 -5.18
CA PRO A 80 -14.90 -1.71 -5.50
C PRO A 80 -15.29 -3.16 -5.22
N ALA A 81 -16.56 -3.37 -4.86
CA ALA A 81 -17.14 -4.69 -4.72
C ALA A 81 -16.86 -5.57 -5.95
N GLY A 82 -16.58 -6.85 -5.71
CA GLY A 82 -16.26 -7.81 -6.77
C GLY A 82 -14.84 -7.73 -7.34
N GLN A 83 -13.97 -6.81 -6.89
CA GLN A 83 -12.57 -6.78 -7.36
C GLN A 83 -11.71 -7.88 -6.72
N VAL A 84 -11.91 -8.13 -5.42
CA VAL A 84 -11.22 -9.21 -4.69
C VAL A 84 -12.18 -10.28 -4.21
N CYS A 85 -11.64 -11.42 -3.78
CA CYS A 85 -12.34 -12.40 -2.97
C CYS A 85 -11.49 -12.79 -1.76
N TRP A 86 -12.16 -13.10 -0.66
CA TRP A 86 -11.53 -13.56 0.57
C TRP A 86 -11.29 -15.07 0.49
N LEU A 87 -10.03 -15.48 0.60
CA LEU A 87 -9.61 -16.89 0.57
C LEU A 87 -9.16 -17.33 1.97
N ASP A 88 -9.80 -18.38 2.49
CA ASP A 88 -9.41 -19.06 3.73
C ASP A 88 -8.34 -20.10 3.42
N VAL A 89 -7.16 -19.85 3.98
CA VAL A 89 -5.99 -20.72 3.84
C VAL A 89 -5.92 -21.62 5.08
N PRO A 90 -5.89 -22.95 4.93
CA PRO A 90 -5.76 -23.85 6.05
C PRO A 90 -4.39 -23.69 6.71
N GLU A 91 -4.30 -24.07 7.98
CA GLU A 91 -3.03 -24.07 8.72
C GLU A 91 -1.92 -24.84 7.97
N GLY A 92 -0.73 -24.27 7.96
CA GLY A 92 0.46 -24.79 7.27
C GLY A 92 1.49 -25.38 8.23
N LYS A 93 2.70 -25.63 7.72
CA LYS A 93 3.83 -26.08 8.54
C LYS A 93 4.19 -25.06 9.63
N THR A 94 4.11 -23.78 9.27
CA THR A 94 4.62 -22.65 10.06
C THR A 94 3.59 -21.54 10.23
N SER A 95 2.34 -21.78 9.84
CA SER A 95 1.28 -20.76 9.78
C SER A 95 0.00 -21.33 10.38
N VAL A 96 -0.68 -20.54 11.19
CA VAL A 96 -2.07 -20.81 11.59
C VAL A 96 -2.99 -20.65 10.39
N ALA A 97 -4.24 -21.11 10.51
CA ALA A 97 -5.26 -20.82 9.50
C ALA A 97 -5.49 -19.29 9.44
N TYR A 98 -5.65 -18.75 8.23
CA TYR A 98 -5.81 -17.31 8.02
C TYR A 98 -6.58 -17.02 6.74
N THR A 99 -7.19 -15.85 6.67
CA THR A 99 -7.90 -15.36 5.49
C THR A 99 -7.07 -14.27 4.80
N LYS A 100 -7.09 -14.25 3.47
CA LYS A 100 -6.41 -13.21 2.69
C LYS A 100 -7.20 -12.79 1.45
N PRO A 101 -7.01 -11.56 0.95
CA PRO A 101 -7.58 -11.17 -0.33
C PRO A 101 -6.78 -11.80 -1.48
N VAL A 102 -7.49 -12.27 -2.50
CA VAL A 102 -6.92 -12.66 -3.81
C VAL A 102 -7.83 -12.09 -4.91
N GLY A 103 -7.35 -12.05 -6.15
CA GLY A 103 -8.17 -11.56 -7.26
C GLY A 103 -9.44 -12.39 -7.43
N HIS A 104 -10.56 -11.73 -7.76
CA HIS A 104 -11.89 -12.37 -7.91
C HIS A 104 -11.89 -13.58 -8.86
N ALA A 105 -10.98 -13.61 -9.84
CA ALA A 105 -10.81 -14.75 -10.73
C ALA A 105 -10.66 -16.08 -9.97
N VAL A 106 -9.96 -16.10 -8.82
CA VAL A 106 -9.83 -17.32 -7.99
C VAL A 106 -11.19 -17.87 -7.58
N HIS A 107 -12.10 -17.02 -7.10
CA HIS A 107 -13.46 -17.43 -6.76
C HIS A 107 -14.22 -17.96 -7.99
N LYS A 108 -14.18 -17.24 -9.11
CA LYS A 108 -14.83 -17.64 -10.36
C LYS A 108 -14.46 -19.07 -10.79
N TYR A 109 -13.18 -19.41 -10.84
CA TYR A 109 -12.72 -20.74 -11.28
C TYR A 109 -12.96 -21.83 -10.23
N ILE A 110 -12.88 -21.49 -8.93
CA ILE A 110 -13.30 -22.41 -7.86
C ILE A 110 -14.79 -22.76 -7.99
N THR A 111 -15.64 -21.75 -8.19
CA THR A 111 -17.09 -21.93 -8.37
C THR A 111 -17.40 -22.74 -9.63
N ALA A 112 -16.67 -22.52 -10.74
CA ALA A 112 -16.82 -23.33 -11.95
C ALA A 112 -16.48 -24.82 -11.72
N TRP A 113 -15.43 -25.10 -10.95
CA TRP A 113 -15.12 -26.47 -10.53
C TRP A 113 -16.20 -27.05 -9.60
N MET A 114 -16.66 -26.28 -8.62
CA MET A 114 -17.70 -26.70 -7.66
C MET A 114 -18.99 -27.14 -8.36
N LYS A 115 -19.39 -26.48 -9.46
CA LYS A 115 -20.59 -26.84 -10.25
C LYS A 115 -20.48 -28.20 -10.95
N LYS A 116 -19.27 -28.66 -11.30
CA LYS A 116 -19.04 -29.92 -12.04
C LYS A 116 -18.69 -31.09 -11.13
N ARG A 117 -18.37 -30.82 -9.87
CA ARG A 117 -17.90 -31.81 -8.92
C ARG A 117 -19.06 -32.65 -8.37
N ALA A 118 -18.85 -33.96 -8.27
CA ALA A 118 -19.78 -34.88 -7.61
C ALA A 118 -19.79 -34.72 -6.08
N SER A 119 -20.88 -35.15 -5.43
CA SER A 119 -21.08 -35.00 -3.98
C SER A 119 -19.89 -35.52 -3.16
N PRO A 120 -19.22 -34.66 -2.38
CA PRO A 120 -17.94 -35.00 -1.79
C PRO A 120 -18.03 -35.76 -0.48
N ARG A 121 -17.28 -36.86 -0.36
CA ARG A 121 -17.02 -37.48 0.94
C ARG A 121 -16.12 -36.60 1.81
N LYS A 122 -16.33 -36.63 3.13
CA LYS A 122 -15.38 -36.07 4.11
C LYS A 122 -14.12 -36.92 4.19
N HIS A 123 -12.96 -36.29 4.35
CA HIS A 123 -11.68 -36.96 4.60
C HIS A 123 -11.01 -36.37 5.83
N LEU A 124 -10.24 -37.20 6.53
CA LEU A 124 -9.41 -36.75 7.63
C LEU A 124 -8.31 -35.83 7.11
N ASP A 125 -8.33 -34.58 7.56
CA ASP A 125 -7.20 -33.68 7.45
C ASP A 125 -6.16 -34.07 8.51
N ARG A 126 -5.09 -34.73 8.07
CA ARG A 126 -4.02 -35.21 8.96
C ARG A 126 -3.32 -34.11 9.76
N ARG A 127 -3.48 -32.84 9.37
CA ARG A 127 -2.88 -31.72 10.09
C ARG A 127 -3.75 -31.29 11.29
N THR A 128 -5.06 -31.13 11.06
CA THR A 128 -6.00 -30.65 12.08
C THR A 128 -6.68 -31.78 12.87
N GLY A 129 -6.70 -33.01 12.33
CA GLY A 129 -7.46 -34.13 12.88
C GLY A 129 -8.96 -34.11 12.51
N GLU A 130 -9.42 -33.12 11.74
CA GLU A 130 -10.84 -32.94 11.42
C GLU A 130 -11.26 -33.69 10.15
N HIS A 131 -12.53 -34.13 10.11
CA HIS A 131 -13.14 -34.67 8.89
C HIS A 131 -13.76 -33.55 8.06
N VAL A 132 -13.19 -33.26 6.90
CA VAL A 132 -13.54 -32.09 6.09
C VAL A 132 -13.83 -32.44 4.64
N HIS A 133 -14.61 -31.59 3.97
CA HIS A 133 -14.78 -31.65 2.52
C HIS A 133 -13.66 -30.85 1.85
N PHE A 134 -12.64 -31.53 1.34
CA PHE A 134 -11.61 -30.86 0.54
C PHE A 134 -12.20 -30.32 -0.76
N LEU A 135 -11.74 -29.17 -1.21
CA LEU A 135 -12.19 -28.51 -2.43
C LEU A 135 -11.86 -29.34 -3.67
N PHE A 136 -10.61 -29.80 -3.76
CA PHE A 136 -10.11 -30.57 -4.89
C PHE A 136 -10.15 -32.07 -4.59
N GLN A 137 -11.20 -32.72 -5.11
CA GLN A 137 -11.41 -34.15 -4.97
C GLN A 137 -11.89 -34.73 -6.31
N LEU A 138 -11.37 -35.90 -6.68
CA LEU A 138 -11.82 -36.64 -7.85
C LEU A 138 -12.15 -38.07 -7.44
N ARG A 139 -13.33 -38.57 -7.82
CA ARG A 139 -13.80 -39.93 -7.49
C ARG A 139 -13.64 -40.26 -5.99
N ASN A 140 -14.08 -39.35 -5.11
CA ASN A 140 -13.97 -39.47 -3.65
C ASN A 140 -12.54 -39.64 -3.11
N ARG A 141 -11.53 -39.14 -3.83
CA ARG A 141 -10.15 -39.06 -3.34
C ARG A 141 -9.66 -37.61 -3.42
N PRO A 142 -9.01 -37.08 -2.36
CA PRO A 142 -8.33 -35.80 -2.43
C PRO A 142 -7.24 -35.85 -3.50
N ILE A 143 -7.00 -34.73 -4.18
CA ILE A 143 -5.88 -34.63 -5.10
C ILE A 143 -4.55 -34.82 -4.36
N ALA A 144 -3.58 -35.44 -5.04
CA ALA A 144 -2.22 -35.56 -4.54
C ALA A 144 -1.52 -34.19 -4.59
N LYS A 145 -0.60 -33.92 -3.65
CA LYS A 145 0.17 -32.66 -3.62
C LYS A 145 1.09 -32.53 -4.85
N GLU A 146 1.41 -33.64 -5.49
CA GLU A 146 2.24 -33.78 -6.67
C GLU A 146 1.56 -33.31 -7.96
N VAL A 147 0.23 -33.18 -7.98
CA VAL A 147 -0.56 -32.82 -9.17
C VAL A 147 -0.07 -31.53 -9.84
N LEU A 148 0.45 -30.59 -9.05
CA LEU A 148 1.03 -29.35 -9.57
C LEU A 148 2.28 -29.64 -10.42
N ASN A 149 3.26 -30.34 -9.86
CA ASN A 149 4.54 -30.56 -10.53
C ASN A 149 4.46 -31.61 -11.65
N GLN A 150 3.53 -32.56 -11.53
CA GLN A 150 3.41 -33.68 -12.47
C GLN A 150 2.38 -33.45 -13.58
N THR A 151 1.40 -32.57 -13.38
CA THR A 151 0.28 -32.40 -14.32
C THR A 151 0.07 -30.94 -14.69
N VAL A 152 -0.22 -30.07 -13.71
CA VAL A 152 -0.63 -28.68 -13.98
C VAL A 152 0.52 -27.85 -14.57
N ILE A 153 1.71 -27.90 -13.98
CA ILE A 153 2.87 -27.14 -14.48
C ILE A 153 3.27 -27.57 -15.89
N PRO A 154 3.42 -28.88 -16.21
CA PRO A 154 3.65 -29.32 -17.60
C PRO A 154 2.58 -28.84 -18.58
N LEU A 155 1.29 -28.94 -18.21
CA LEU A 155 0.18 -28.47 -19.04
C LEU A 155 0.31 -26.95 -19.33
N LEU A 156 0.59 -26.14 -18.32
CA LEU A 156 0.76 -24.70 -18.48
C LEU A 156 2.01 -24.36 -19.30
N CYS A 157 3.12 -25.06 -19.12
CA CYS A 157 4.33 -24.86 -19.92
C CYS A 157 4.06 -25.14 -21.40
N LYS A 158 3.35 -26.25 -21.69
CA LYS A 158 2.92 -26.60 -23.06
C LYS A 158 2.03 -25.50 -23.65
N LYS A 159 0.97 -25.07 -22.94
CA LYS A 159 0.06 -24.01 -23.41
C LYS A 159 0.79 -22.69 -23.65
N ALA A 160 1.74 -22.35 -22.79
CA ALA A 160 2.47 -21.10 -22.89
C ALA A 160 3.66 -21.13 -23.89
N GLY A 161 3.92 -22.28 -24.51
CA GLY A 161 5.04 -22.47 -25.43
C GLY A 161 6.40 -22.23 -24.77
N ILE A 162 6.56 -22.66 -23.51
CA ILE A 162 7.82 -22.55 -22.77
C ILE A 162 8.32 -23.92 -22.32
N PRO A 163 9.65 -24.12 -22.18
CA PRO A 163 10.19 -25.34 -21.61
C PRO A 163 9.81 -25.49 -20.12
N ILE A 164 9.85 -26.72 -19.61
CA ILE A 164 9.62 -27.02 -18.19
C ILE A 164 10.79 -26.56 -17.28
N GLU A 165 11.87 -26.07 -17.89
CA GLU A 165 13.03 -25.48 -17.23
C GLU A 165 13.26 -24.07 -17.78
N ASP A 166 13.64 -23.15 -16.90
CA ASP A 166 14.06 -21.80 -17.26
C ASP A 166 15.55 -21.60 -16.95
N SER A 167 16.07 -20.37 -17.04
CA SER A 167 17.50 -20.10 -16.79
C SER A 167 17.97 -20.46 -15.37
N LYS A 168 17.04 -20.71 -14.45
CA LYS A 168 17.31 -21.04 -13.03
C LYS A 168 16.95 -22.50 -12.70
N GLY A 169 16.67 -23.31 -13.73
CA GLY A 169 16.42 -24.75 -13.66
C GLY A 169 14.94 -25.12 -13.80
N ARG A 170 14.58 -26.32 -13.32
CA ARG A 170 13.21 -26.82 -13.44
C ARG A 170 12.16 -25.93 -12.75
N ILE A 171 11.06 -25.67 -13.44
CA ILE A 171 9.89 -24.97 -12.93
C ILE A 171 9.17 -25.89 -11.94
N THR A 172 8.94 -25.41 -10.72
CA THR A 172 8.26 -26.18 -9.67
C THR A 172 7.26 -25.32 -8.92
N SER A 173 6.33 -25.97 -8.21
CA SER A 173 5.30 -25.30 -7.41
C SER A 173 5.89 -24.35 -6.36
N HIS A 174 7.02 -24.72 -5.75
CA HIS A 174 7.73 -23.88 -4.78
C HIS A 174 8.30 -22.61 -5.43
N ARG A 175 8.85 -22.74 -6.63
CA ARG A 175 9.36 -21.59 -7.40
C ARG A 175 8.22 -20.69 -7.87
N GLY A 176 7.07 -21.27 -8.27
CA GLY A 176 5.86 -20.52 -8.60
C GLY A 176 5.34 -19.68 -7.44
N ARG A 177 5.27 -20.24 -6.21
CA ARG A 177 4.97 -19.44 -5.02
C ARG A 177 5.95 -18.28 -4.86
N ALA A 178 7.25 -18.53 -5.02
CA ALA A 178 8.25 -17.48 -4.92
C ALA A 178 8.04 -16.37 -5.97
N SER A 179 7.71 -16.74 -7.21
CA SER A 179 7.40 -15.78 -8.27
C SER A 179 6.15 -14.96 -7.99
N ALA A 180 5.05 -15.58 -7.59
CA ALA A 180 3.80 -14.89 -7.25
C ALA A 180 4.03 -13.80 -6.19
N VAL A 181 4.73 -14.15 -5.11
CA VAL A 181 5.04 -13.23 -4.01
C VAL A 181 6.00 -12.13 -4.46
N SER A 182 7.04 -12.47 -5.23
CA SER A 182 8.01 -11.49 -5.72
C SER A 182 7.38 -10.50 -6.71
N MET A 183 6.42 -10.94 -7.52
CA MET A 183 5.65 -10.10 -8.44
C MET A 183 4.82 -9.07 -7.67
N LEU A 184 4.06 -9.48 -6.65
CA LEU A 184 3.28 -8.57 -5.80
C LEU A 184 4.15 -7.53 -5.07
N ALA A 185 5.41 -7.87 -4.79
CA ALA A 185 6.39 -6.94 -4.21
C ALA A 185 6.97 -5.94 -5.22
N SER A 186 6.96 -6.29 -6.52
CA SER A 186 7.73 -5.57 -7.55
C SER A 186 6.88 -4.64 -8.42
N VAL A 187 5.55 -4.77 -8.38
CA VAL A 187 4.66 -3.86 -9.12
C VAL A 187 4.73 -2.43 -8.56
N PRO A 188 4.54 -1.38 -9.39
CA PRO A 188 4.37 -0.02 -8.90
C PRO A 188 3.24 0.03 -7.87
N GLN A 189 3.48 0.67 -6.72
CA GLN A 189 2.54 0.65 -5.57
C GLN A 189 2.19 -0.77 -5.09
N GLY A 190 3.13 -1.72 -5.25
CA GLY A 190 2.98 -3.07 -4.76
C GLY A 190 2.89 -3.17 -3.24
N MET A 191 2.59 -4.37 -2.76
CA MET A 191 2.39 -4.62 -1.35
C MET A 191 3.66 -4.38 -0.55
N THR A 192 3.52 -3.79 0.64
CA THR A 192 4.65 -3.65 1.57
C THR A 192 5.15 -5.01 2.04
N ILE A 193 6.37 -5.08 2.57
CA ILE A 193 6.89 -6.34 3.14
C ILE A 193 6.02 -6.89 4.29
N PHE A 194 5.37 -6.00 5.05
CA PHE A 194 4.47 -6.37 6.13
C PHE A 194 3.17 -6.98 5.59
N ASP A 195 2.57 -6.36 4.58
CA ASP A 195 1.35 -6.88 3.94
C ASP A 195 1.63 -8.19 3.21
N LEU A 196 2.78 -8.30 2.54
CA LEU A 196 3.22 -9.55 1.92
C LEU A 196 3.42 -10.67 2.95
N ALA A 197 3.97 -10.35 4.13
CA ALA A 197 4.15 -11.33 5.20
C ALA A 197 2.79 -11.85 5.69
N LYS A 198 1.82 -10.95 5.93
CA LYS A 198 0.43 -11.31 6.28
C LYS A 198 -0.22 -12.15 5.18
N TRP A 199 -0.11 -11.72 3.92
CA TRP A 199 -0.67 -12.41 2.76
C TRP A 199 -0.07 -13.80 2.53
N CYS A 200 1.19 -14.01 2.91
CA CYS A 200 1.85 -15.32 2.84
C CYS A 200 1.57 -16.23 4.06
N GLY A 201 0.95 -15.69 5.12
CA GLY A 201 0.78 -16.36 6.40
C GLY A 201 2.09 -16.55 7.16
N HIS A 202 3.08 -15.66 6.99
CA HIS A 202 4.35 -15.74 7.72
C HIS A 202 4.25 -15.07 9.08
N THR A 203 4.74 -15.73 10.13
CA THR A 203 4.85 -15.16 11.48
C THR A 203 5.94 -14.10 11.60
N SER A 204 6.94 -14.14 10.72
CA SER A 204 8.05 -13.19 10.71
C SER A 204 8.32 -12.66 9.30
N VAL A 205 8.54 -11.35 9.20
CA VAL A 205 8.93 -10.67 7.96
C VAL A 205 10.25 -11.18 7.39
N GLN A 206 11.13 -11.77 8.21
CA GLN A 206 12.37 -12.39 7.79
C GLN A 206 12.14 -13.49 6.74
N SER A 207 11.03 -14.23 6.87
CA SER A 207 10.64 -15.27 5.91
C SER A 207 10.21 -14.70 4.56
N THR A 208 9.82 -13.42 4.54
CA THR A 208 9.36 -12.69 3.35
C THR A 208 10.48 -11.92 2.67
N MET A 209 11.52 -11.50 3.41
CA MET A 209 12.65 -10.72 2.85
C MET A 209 13.28 -11.34 1.61
N SER A 210 13.33 -12.68 1.53
CA SER A 210 13.91 -13.38 0.38
C SER A 210 13.16 -13.18 -0.95
N TYR A 211 11.93 -12.65 -0.93
CA TYR A 211 11.12 -12.38 -2.13
C TYR A 211 11.20 -10.93 -2.61
N VAL A 212 11.66 -10.00 -1.76
CA VAL A 212 11.65 -8.56 -2.08
C VAL A 212 12.99 -8.17 -2.68
N ARG A 213 12.97 -7.45 -3.81
CA ARG A 213 14.16 -6.86 -4.43
C ARG A 213 13.95 -5.37 -4.61
N SER A 214 14.68 -4.56 -3.84
CA SER A 214 14.75 -3.13 -4.11
C SER A 214 15.67 -2.89 -5.32
N LYS A 215 15.13 -2.32 -6.40
CA LYS A 215 15.94 -1.82 -7.52
C LYS A 215 16.43 -0.40 -7.17
N PRO A 216 17.66 0.01 -7.53
CA PRO A 216 18.13 1.37 -7.26
C PRO A 216 17.18 2.47 -7.77
N THR A 217 16.55 2.28 -8.93
CA THR A 217 15.56 3.20 -9.48
C THR A 217 14.27 3.29 -8.65
N GLN A 218 13.81 2.16 -8.10
CA GLN A 218 12.66 2.11 -7.22
C GLN A 218 12.96 2.79 -5.88
N LEU A 219 14.16 2.57 -5.33
CA LEU A 219 14.63 3.25 -4.13
C LEU A 219 14.72 4.77 -4.36
N ALA A 220 15.33 5.21 -5.45
CA ALA A 220 15.42 6.63 -5.80
C ALA A 220 14.03 7.28 -5.96
N SER A 221 13.09 6.61 -6.65
CA SER A 221 11.72 7.11 -6.79
C SER A 221 10.97 7.15 -5.46
N ALA A 222 11.11 6.12 -4.61
CA ALA A 222 10.48 6.08 -3.30
C ALA A 222 11.05 7.16 -2.37
N PHE A 223 12.38 7.36 -2.39
CA PHE A 223 13.04 8.43 -1.65
C PHE A 223 12.58 9.79 -2.15
N ALA A 224 12.59 10.05 -3.46
CA ALA A 224 12.16 11.33 -4.03
C ALA A 224 10.69 11.66 -3.67
N LYS A 225 9.80 10.66 -3.67
CA LYS A 225 8.40 10.86 -3.22
C LYS A 225 8.31 11.16 -1.72
N ALA A 226 9.09 10.47 -0.90
CA ALA A 226 9.13 10.71 0.54
C ALA A 226 9.73 12.09 0.86
N ASP A 227 10.79 12.47 0.16
CA ASP A 227 11.43 13.78 0.25
C ASP A 227 10.49 14.90 -0.21
N GLN A 228 9.80 14.71 -1.35
CA GLN A 228 8.76 15.63 -1.80
C GLN A 228 7.62 15.75 -0.79
N ALA A 229 7.12 14.64 -0.22
CA ALA A 229 6.07 14.68 0.80
C ALA A 229 6.54 15.38 2.09
N ALA A 230 7.81 15.18 2.48
CA ALA A 230 8.42 15.90 3.59
C ALA A 230 8.54 17.40 3.30
N ARG A 231 8.83 17.77 2.03
CA ARG A 231 8.83 19.16 1.56
C ARG A 231 7.42 19.75 1.41
N MET A 232 6.39 18.96 1.09
CA MET A 232 5.00 19.42 0.95
C MET A 232 4.39 19.93 2.26
N ILE A 233 4.99 19.63 3.41
CA ILE A 233 4.80 20.44 4.61
C ILE A 233 5.70 21.66 4.43
N GLU A 234 5.34 22.54 3.50
CA GLU A 234 6.09 23.78 3.27
C GLU A 234 5.84 24.69 4.48
N ILE A 235 6.85 24.83 5.32
CA ILE A 235 6.84 25.73 6.48
C ILE A 235 7.51 27.02 6.05
N VAL A 236 6.75 28.10 5.98
CA VAL A 236 7.33 29.44 5.91
C VAL A 236 7.83 29.81 7.31
N ILE A 237 9.11 30.10 7.43
CA ILE A 237 9.77 30.46 8.70
C ILE A 237 10.05 31.97 8.68
N ASP A 238 9.54 32.68 9.68
CA ASP A 238 9.86 34.09 9.92
C ASP A 238 11.15 34.18 10.74
N LYS A 239 12.27 34.42 10.05
CA LYS A 239 13.62 34.37 10.65
C LYS A 239 13.89 35.55 11.58
N GLU A 240 13.27 36.70 11.35
CA GLU A 240 13.43 37.89 12.19
C GLU A 240 12.75 37.72 13.55
N VAL A 241 11.58 37.09 13.61
CA VAL A 241 10.92 36.74 14.89
C VAL A 241 11.79 35.81 15.73
N ILE A 242 12.52 34.90 15.09
CA ILE A 242 13.50 34.02 15.76
C ILE A 242 14.70 34.84 16.25
N ALA A 243 15.30 35.65 15.37
CA ALA A 243 16.49 36.44 15.66
C ALA A 243 16.25 37.50 16.75
N ALA A 244 15.07 38.11 16.78
CA ALA A 244 14.65 39.11 17.77
C ALA A 244 14.27 38.49 19.13
N GLY A 245 14.24 37.15 19.27
CA GLY A 245 13.85 36.48 20.50
C GLY A 245 12.35 36.57 20.84
N ALA A 246 11.54 37.14 19.94
CA ALA A 246 10.09 37.36 20.09
C ALA A 246 9.26 36.07 20.08
N THR A 247 9.90 34.92 19.87
CA THR A 247 9.30 33.59 20.10
C THR A 247 8.87 33.38 21.55
N LYS A 248 9.53 34.04 22.51
CA LYS A 248 9.15 34.04 23.94
C LYS A 248 7.85 34.80 24.22
N ASP A 249 7.50 35.76 23.35
CA ASP A 249 6.29 36.59 23.48
C ASP A 249 5.09 35.99 22.72
N GLY A 250 5.20 34.75 22.25
CA GLY A 250 4.11 34.02 21.59
C GLY A 250 3.87 34.37 20.12
N ALA A 251 4.77 35.14 19.49
CA ALA A 251 4.64 35.47 18.07
C ALA A 251 4.80 34.23 17.18
N PRO A 252 3.89 33.99 16.21
CA PRO A 252 4.00 32.86 15.30
C PRO A 252 5.17 33.05 14.33
N TRP A 253 6.08 32.09 14.32
CA TRP A 253 7.29 32.09 13.49
C TRP A 253 7.32 30.95 12.47
N LYS A 254 6.34 30.03 12.52
CA LYS A 254 6.14 28.93 11.57
C LYS A 254 4.75 29.02 10.96
N TYR A 255 4.67 28.92 9.64
CA TYR A 255 3.40 28.90 8.91
C TYR A 255 3.35 27.67 7.99
N TYR A 256 2.46 26.72 8.29
CA TYR A 256 2.27 25.49 7.52
C TYR A 256 1.31 25.74 6.36
N ASP A 257 1.73 25.49 5.12
CA ASP A 257 0.83 25.58 3.96
C ASP A 257 -0.23 24.46 3.97
N LEU A 258 -1.50 24.83 3.91
CA LEU A 258 -2.67 23.91 3.88
C LEU A 258 -3.37 23.88 2.51
N GLY A 259 -2.76 24.45 1.46
CA GLY A 259 -3.38 24.60 0.14
C GLY A 259 -4.00 25.98 -0.05
N ASP A 260 -5.20 26.22 0.48
CA ASP A 260 -5.92 27.50 0.34
C ASP A 260 -5.62 28.53 1.45
N SER A 261 -4.85 28.12 2.46
CA SER A 261 -4.55 28.91 3.66
C SER A 261 -3.26 28.44 4.32
N TYR A 262 -2.74 29.22 5.27
CA TYR A 262 -1.62 28.84 6.14
C TYR A 262 -2.10 28.61 7.58
N CYS A 263 -1.46 27.69 8.29
CA CYS A 263 -1.65 27.50 9.72
C CYS A 263 -0.46 28.03 10.51
N SER A 264 -0.69 28.94 11.45
CA SER A 264 0.35 29.49 12.34
C SER A 264 0.55 28.69 13.65
N ASN A 265 -0.17 27.59 13.84
CA ASN A 265 -0.06 26.77 15.05
C ASN A 265 1.25 25.94 15.04
N ALA A 266 2.14 26.21 15.98
CA ALA A 266 3.40 25.47 16.14
C ALA A 266 3.22 23.96 16.41
N PHE A 267 2.05 23.53 16.90
CA PHE A 267 1.67 22.14 17.15
C PHE A 267 0.65 21.61 16.14
N TRP A 268 0.73 22.07 14.88
CA TRP A 268 -0.19 21.65 13.81
C TRP A 268 -0.32 20.12 13.69
N SER A 269 0.77 19.37 13.86
CA SER A 269 0.79 17.90 13.74
C SER A 269 -0.08 17.17 14.77
N THR A 270 -0.37 17.79 15.92
CA THR A 270 -1.24 17.26 16.97
C THR A 270 -2.51 18.11 17.13
N CYS A 271 -2.87 18.91 16.12
CA CYS A 271 -3.99 19.83 16.23
C CYS A 271 -5.33 19.09 16.40
N PRO A 272 -6.14 19.43 17.42
CA PRO A 272 -7.42 18.77 17.67
C PRO A 272 -8.47 19.04 16.57
N HIS A 273 -8.29 20.10 15.78
CA HIS A 273 -9.25 20.52 14.75
C HIS A 273 -9.21 19.67 13.46
N ARG A 274 -8.31 18.66 13.34
CA ARG A 274 -8.23 17.73 12.19
C ARG A 274 -8.45 18.39 10.82
N MET A 275 -7.77 19.50 10.57
CA MET A 275 -7.82 20.29 9.32
C MET A 275 -9.14 21.04 9.03
N ALA A 276 -10.09 21.12 9.97
CA ALA A 276 -11.26 22.00 9.87
C ALA A 276 -10.90 23.49 10.17
N CYS A 277 -10.00 24.06 9.36
CA CYS A 277 -9.30 25.30 9.67
C CYS A 277 -10.10 26.60 9.46
N ALA A 278 -11.20 26.58 8.71
CA ALA A 278 -11.93 27.80 8.32
C ALA A 278 -12.41 28.65 9.51
N ARG A 279 -12.64 28.04 10.68
CA ARG A 279 -13.04 28.71 11.92
C ARG A 279 -11.92 28.79 12.97
N CYS A 280 -10.74 28.29 12.64
CA CYS A 280 -9.61 28.23 13.55
C CYS A 280 -8.89 29.58 13.57
N TYR A 281 -8.60 30.09 14.77
CA TYR A 281 -7.89 31.34 14.94
C TYR A 281 -6.47 31.34 14.34
N PHE A 282 -5.82 30.18 14.28
CA PHE A 282 -4.49 30.03 13.66
C PHE A 282 -4.52 29.99 12.11
N ASN A 283 -5.70 30.08 11.50
CA ASN A 283 -5.86 30.02 10.06
C ASN A 283 -5.62 31.38 9.41
N ILE A 284 -4.76 31.43 8.39
CA ILE A 284 -4.45 32.62 7.60
C ILE A 284 -4.83 32.33 6.15
N PRO A 285 -5.99 32.83 5.66
CA PRO A 285 -6.38 32.63 4.26
C PRO A 285 -5.34 33.21 3.30
N LYS A 286 -4.99 32.48 2.23
CA LYS A 286 -4.05 32.98 1.20
C LYS A 286 -4.49 34.30 0.56
N PRO A 287 -5.80 34.57 0.33
CA PRO A 287 -6.24 35.87 -0.20
C PRO A 287 -6.08 37.05 0.76
N SER A 288 -5.73 36.83 2.04
CA SER A 288 -5.48 37.93 2.98
C SER A 288 -4.17 38.65 2.66
N ALA A 289 -4.03 39.92 3.08
CA ALA A 289 -2.79 40.67 2.89
C ALA A 289 -1.55 39.92 3.44
N LYS A 290 -1.69 39.27 4.61
CA LYS A 290 -0.62 38.45 5.19
C LYS A 290 -0.40 37.15 4.39
N GLY A 291 -1.46 36.49 3.93
CA GLY A 291 -1.39 35.29 3.11
C GLY A 291 -0.69 35.52 1.77
N VAL A 292 -0.93 36.67 1.12
CA VAL A 292 -0.26 37.04 -0.14
C VAL A 292 1.24 37.23 0.07
N VAL A 293 1.64 37.93 1.14
CA VAL A 293 3.07 38.14 1.44
C VAL A 293 3.76 36.83 1.83
N LEU A 294 3.10 35.97 2.62
CA LEU A 294 3.62 34.63 2.93
C LEU A 294 3.80 33.76 1.67
N ALA A 295 2.85 33.81 0.73
CA ALA A 295 2.95 33.08 -0.53
C ALA A 295 4.09 33.60 -1.42
N ALA A 296 4.28 34.93 -1.48
CA ALA A 296 5.39 35.53 -2.20
C ALA A 296 6.75 35.17 -1.56
N GLN A 297 6.84 35.19 -0.23
CA GLN A 297 8.05 34.80 0.51
C GLN A 297 8.38 33.31 0.29
N GLN A 298 7.38 32.45 0.31
CA GLN A 298 7.51 31.03 0.00
C GLN A 298 7.99 30.79 -1.43
N ALA A 299 7.47 31.55 -2.40
CA ALA A 299 7.92 31.47 -3.79
C ALA A 299 9.38 31.93 -3.97
N ALA A 300 9.79 33.03 -3.33
CA ALA A 300 11.15 33.53 -3.38
C ALA A 300 12.16 32.56 -2.74
N ASN A 301 11.83 31.97 -1.58
CA ASN A 301 12.68 30.95 -0.95
C ASN A 301 12.83 29.70 -1.83
N ARG A 302 11.76 29.26 -2.50
CA ARG A 302 11.85 28.14 -3.47
C ARG A 302 12.82 28.42 -4.61
N LEU A 303 12.83 29.65 -5.15
CA LEU A 303 13.79 30.03 -6.18
C LEU A 303 15.23 29.90 -5.69
N LEU A 304 15.53 30.30 -4.45
CA LEU A 304 16.88 30.21 -3.87
C LEU A 304 17.35 28.78 -3.61
N GLU A 305 16.41 27.87 -3.31
CA GLU A 305 16.70 26.48 -2.91
C GLU A 305 16.68 25.50 -4.09
N GLU A 306 15.76 25.67 -5.04
CA GLU A 306 15.47 24.67 -6.07
C GLU A 306 16.01 25.04 -7.45
N VAL A 307 16.21 26.33 -7.72
CA VAL A 307 16.66 26.82 -9.03
C VAL A 307 18.16 27.15 -8.97
N TRP A 308 18.88 26.74 -10.01
CA TRP A 308 20.26 27.18 -10.17
C TRP A 308 20.28 28.64 -10.65
N LEU A 309 20.44 29.57 -9.70
CA LEU A 309 20.52 31.00 -9.94
C LEU A 309 21.97 31.44 -10.15
N SER A 310 22.19 32.36 -11.08
CA SER A 310 23.44 33.10 -11.16
C SER A 310 23.67 33.94 -9.90
N PRO A 311 24.91 34.41 -9.63
CA PRO A 311 25.17 35.24 -8.46
C PRO A 311 24.29 36.50 -8.38
N GLU A 312 24.03 37.15 -9.51
CA GLU A 312 23.20 38.36 -9.60
C GLU A 312 21.72 38.05 -9.32
N GLU A 313 21.18 36.99 -9.92
CA GLU A 313 19.79 36.55 -9.66
C GLU A 313 19.60 36.11 -8.21
N ARG A 314 20.61 35.45 -7.62
CA ARG A 314 20.58 35.05 -6.21
C ARG A 314 20.55 36.27 -5.29
N ASP A 315 21.36 37.30 -5.57
CA ASP A 315 21.37 38.54 -4.78
C ASP A 315 20.03 39.28 -4.86
N ALA A 316 19.45 39.39 -6.07
CA ALA A 316 18.14 40.00 -6.28
C ALA A 316 17.02 39.27 -5.51
N VAL A 317 16.96 37.93 -5.62
CA VAL A 317 15.95 37.13 -4.93
C VAL A 317 16.16 37.17 -3.41
N SER A 318 17.41 37.23 -2.93
CA SER A 318 17.69 37.45 -1.50
C SER A 318 17.19 38.81 -1.00
N GLY A 319 17.39 39.89 -1.77
CA GLY A 319 16.83 41.21 -1.46
C GLY A 319 15.30 41.25 -1.45
N ASP A 320 14.65 40.51 -2.36
CA ASP A 320 13.18 40.35 -2.35
C ASP A 320 12.68 39.65 -1.08
N VAL A 321 13.40 38.63 -0.59
CA VAL A 321 13.08 37.96 0.68
C VAL A 321 13.15 38.94 1.85
N GLU A 322 14.20 39.76 1.95
CA GLU A 322 14.33 40.78 2.99
C GLU A 322 13.21 41.84 2.92
N ALA A 323 12.83 42.26 1.71
CA ALA A 323 11.73 43.21 1.53
C ALA A 323 10.36 42.61 1.94
N LEU A 324 10.15 41.31 1.67
CA LEU A 324 8.96 40.57 2.06
C LEU A 324 8.88 40.36 3.59
N GLU A 325 10.01 40.11 4.26
CA GLU A 325 10.12 40.10 5.73
C GLU A 325 9.72 41.46 6.32
N GLY A 326 10.28 42.55 5.79
CA GLY A 326 9.90 43.91 6.19
C GLY A 326 8.41 44.23 5.98
N MET A 327 7.77 43.65 4.96
CA MET A 327 6.32 43.77 4.75
C MET A 327 5.51 42.98 5.79
N LEU A 328 5.92 41.76 6.15
CA LEU A 328 5.26 40.96 7.19
C LEU A 328 5.28 41.67 8.53
N ASN A 329 6.40 42.30 8.89
CA ASN A 329 6.51 43.11 10.10
C ASN A 329 5.52 44.28 10.11
N LYS A 330 5.42 45.03 9.01
CA LYS A 330 4.45 46.14 8.91
C LYS A 330 2.99 45.69 9.00
N LEU A 331 2.69 44.45 8.62
CA LEU A 331 1.34 43.88 8.71
C LEU A 331 0.98 43.40 10.12
N ARG A 332 1.97 43.20 11.00
CA ARG A 332 1.76 42.78 12.39
C ARG A 332 1.00 43.81 13.23
N ASP A 333 1.21 45.09 12.95
CA ASP A 333 0.66 46.20 13.73
C ASP A 333 -0.57 46.85 13.07
N LYS A 334 -1.06 46.30 11.95
CA LYS A 334 -2.30 46.77 11.34
C LYS A 334 -3.52 46.19 12.07
N PRO A 335 -4.44 47.02 12.58
CA PRO A 335 -5.64 46.54 13.22
C PRO A 335 -6.54 45.81 12.21
N ALA A 336 -7.13 44.69 12.65
CA ALA A 336 -8.15 43.98 11.91
C ALA A 336 -9.47 44.78 11.88
N LEU A 337 -10.47 44.30 11.14
CA LEU A 337 -11.77 44.96 11.00
C LEU A 337 -12.51 45.18 12.32
N ASP A 338 -12.17 44.43 13.37
CA ASP A 338 -12.71 44.58 14.73
C ASP A 338 -11.88 45.52 15.63
N GLY A 339 -10.89 46.22 15.06
CA GLY A 339 -10.06 47.24 15.72
C GLY A 339 -8.86 46.69 16.49
N ARG A 340 -8.74 45.36 16.65
CA ARG A 340 -7.62 44.73 17.37
C ARG A 340 -6.49 44.36 16.43
N THR A 341 -5.25 44.53 16.85
CA THR A 341 -4.07 44.07 16.11
C THR A 341 -3.88 42.55 16.26
N PRO A 342 -3.26 41.88 15.28
CA PRO A 342 -2.88 40.46 15.41
C PRO A 342 -2.13 40.11 16.71
N GLY A 343 -1.32 41.04 17.23
CA GLY A 343 -0.62 40.89 18.51
C GLY A 343 -1.56 40.89 19.73
N GLU A 344 -2.54 41.79 19.77
CA GLU A 344 -3.52 41.87 20.86
C GLU A 344 -4.44 40.65 20.90
N ILE A 345 -4.76 40.07 19.74
CA ILE A 345 -5.63 38.90 19.66
C ILE A 345 -4.88 37.62 20.08
N SER A 346 -3.57 37.51 19.78
CA SER A 346 -2.73 36.39 20.26
C SER A 346 -2.51 36.42 21.78
N ALA A 347 -2.39 37.62 22.38
CA ALA A 347 -2.26 37.79 23.82
C ALA A 347 -3.53 37.43 24.61
N THR A 348 -4.72 37.64 24.03
CA THR A 348 -6.01 37.31 24.67
C THR A 348 -6.42 35.85 24.53
N CYS A 349 -5.93 35.13 23.52
CA CYS A 349 -6.23 33.71 23.33
C CYS A 349 -5.35 32.79 24.23
N GLY A 350 -4.13 33.23 24.57
CA GLY A 350 -3.23 32.50 25.47
C GLY A 350 -3.74 32.35 26.92
N SER A 351 -4.70 33.17 27.34
CA SER A 351 -5.29 33.16 28.69
C SER A 351 -6.60 32.34 28.81
N GLN A 352 -7.12 31.77 27.71
CA GLN A 352 -8.35 30.96 27.71
C GLN A 352 -8.15 29.46 27.45
N VAL A 353 -6.93 28.94 27.63
CA VAL A 353 -6.73 27.48 27.72
C VAL A 353 -6.84 27.04 29.18
N SER A 354 -8.01 27.22 29.79
CA SER A 354 -8.41 26.40 30.94
C SER A 354 -9.09 25.14 30.40
N SER A 355 -8.44 24.01 30.66
CA SER A 355 -8.86 22.65 30.33
C SER A 355 -10.33 22.38 30.71
N PRO A 356 -11.21 21.92 29.78
CA PRO A 356 -12.51 21.38 30.13
C PRO A 356 -12.37 19.87 30.38
N PHE A 357 -11.61 19.49 31.40
CA PHE A 357 -11.67 18.16 32.01
C PHE A 357 -11.47 18.34 33.51
N THR A 358 -12.50 18.88 34.16
CA THR A 358 -12.76 18.61 35.57
C THR A 358 -13.74 17.45 35.66
N GLU A 359 -13.35 16.48 36.48
CA GLU A 359 -14.07 15.28 36.88
C GLU A 359 -15.52 15.56 37.29
N SER A 360 -16.43 14.67 36.89
CA SER A 360 -17.49 14.16 37.76
C SER A 360 -18.21 12.93 37.17
N GLU A 361 -18.13 11.85 37.96
CA GLU A 361 -19.01 10.65 38.10
C GLU A 361 -19.28 9.72 36.91
#